data_AF-W5SRC8-F1
#
_entry.id   AF-W5SRC8-F1
#
_cell.length_a   1.000
_cell.length_b   1.000
_cell.length_c   1.000
_cell.angle_alpha   90.00
_cell.angle_beta   90.00
_cell.angle_gamma   90.00
#
_symmetry.space_group_name_H-M   'P 1'
#
loop_
_entity.id
_entity.type
_entity.pdbx_description
1 polymer ?
#
loop_
_entity_poly.entity_id
_entity_poly.type
_entity_poly.pdbx_seq_one_letter_code
_entity_poly.pdbx_strand_id
1 'polypeptide(L)' 'MILRVKLNHLSKVKTKHSDLGKEGVTDDHAKEAIDYKTKANGDKGAKELGELNTLIDTLLSFANKSVEASIAELVIKPTT' A
#
# COMPACT_ATOMS: atom_id res chain seq x y z
N MET A 1 1.96 18.38 2.50
CA MET A 1 0.86 17.72 1.76
C MET A 1 0.81 16.25 2.18
N ILE A 2 0.23 15.96 3.35
CA ILE A 2 0.00 14.58 3.79
C ILE A 2 -1.32 14.14 3.16
N LEU A 3 -1.27 13.10 2.34
CA LEU A 3 -2.34 12.62 1.47
C LEU A 3 -3.67 12.49 2.22
N ARG A 4 -4.61 13.41 1.98
CA ARG A 4 -6.00 13.23 2.39
C ARG A 4 -6.68 12.21 1.46
N VAL A 5 -6.79 10.98 1.94
CA VAL A 5 -7.99 10.11 1.89
C VAL A 5 -8.75 10.04 0.54
N LYS A 6 -8.09 9.58 -0.53
CA LYS A 6 -8.79 9.00 -1.71
C LYS A 6 -8.45 7.53 -2.00
N LEU A 7 -7.47 6.96 -1.29
CA LEU A 7 -7.02 5.57 -1.40
C LEU A 7 -7.22 4.88 -0.05
N ASN A 8 -8.46 4.52 0.29
CA ASN A 8 -8.74 3.84 1.55
C ASN A 8 -9.31 2.45 1.30
N HIS A 9 -8.41 1.45 1.30
CA HIS A 9 -8.74 0.03 1.27
C HIS A 9 -9.82 -0.32 2.31
N LEU A 10 -9.73 0.24 3.53
CA LEU A 10 -10.73 0.00 4.58
C LEU A 10 -12.12 0.55 4.20
N SER A 11 -12.20 1.70 3.54
CA SER A 11 -13.48 2.21 3.05
C SER A 11 -14.09 1.28 2.01
N LYS A 12 -13.27 0.74 1.10
CA LYS A 12 -13.74 -0.19 0.06
C LYS A 12 -14.26 -1.51 0.65
N VAL A 13 -13.49 -2.09 1.57
CA VAL A 13 -13.89 -3.32 2.27
C VAL A 13 -15.19 -3.10 3.04
N LYS A 14 -15.33 -1.96 3.74
CA LYS A 14 -16.56 -1.61 4.46
C LYS A 14 -17.77 -1.47 3.54
N THR A 15 -17.65 -0.81 2.38
CA THR A 15 -18.79 -0.67 1.45
C THR A 15 -19.17 -1.97 0.77
N LYS A 16 -18.27 -2.95 0.73
CA LYS A 16 -18.49 -4.30 0.17
C LYS A 16 -18.87 -5.34 1.22
N HIS A 17 -19.34 -4.91 2.39
CA HIS A 17 -19.72 -5.81 3.49
C HIS A 17 -20.80 -6.84 3.10
N SER A 18 -21.66 -6.57 2.12
CA SER A 18 -22.64 -7.56 1.64
C SER A 18 -22.00 -8.78 1.02
N ASP A 19 -20.81 -8.62 0.41
CA ASP A 19 -20.06 -9.69 -0.23
C ASP A 19 -19.03 -10.31 0.70
N LEU A 20 -18.46 -9.50 1.60
CA LEU A 20 -17.31 -9.85 2.46
C LEU A 20 -17.67 -10.15 3.92
N GLY A 21 -18.80 -9.65 4.41
CA GLY A 21 -19.24 -9.75 5.80
C GLY A 21 -20.33 -10.79 6.02
N LYS A 22 -20.46 -11.75 5.11
CA LYS A 22 -21.45 -12.84 5.17
C LYS A 22 -20.78 -14.17 5.48
N GLU A 23 -21.54 -15.09 6.07
CA GLU A 23 -21.12 -16.49 6.14
C GLU A 23 -20.93 -17.06 4.72
N GLY A 24 -19.89 -17.85 4.52
CA GLY A 24 -19.60 -18.46 3.21
C GLY A 24 -19.11 -17.47 2.14
N VAL A 25 -18.27 -16.49 2.50
CA VAL A 25 -17.51 -15.71 1.50
C VAL A 25 -16.74 -16.67 0.59
N THR A 26 -16.88 -16.49 -0.72
CA THR A 26 -16.16 -17.32 -1.69
C THR A 26 -14.68 -16.94 -1.73
N ASP A 27 -13.82 -17.88 -2.11
CA ASP A 27 -12.39 -17.62 -2.31
C ASP A 27 -12.15 -16.45 -3.29
N ASP A 28 -12.96 -16.35 -4.34
CA ASP A 28 -12.86 -15.25 -5.30
C ASP A 28 -13.19 -13.89 -4.66
N HIS A 29 -14.24 -13.80 -3.84
CA HIS A 29 -14.55 -12.56 -3.14
C HIS A 29 -13.49 -12.20 -2.10
N ALA A 30 -12.95 -13.19 -1.38
CA ALA A 30 -11.84 -12.97 -0.47
C ALA A 30 -10.60 -12.43 -1.22
N LYS A 31 -10.22 -13.04 -2.35
CA LYS A 31 -9.10 -12.60 -3.19
C LYS A 31 -9.31 -11.20 -3.75
N GLU A 32 -10.52 -10.85 -4.18
CA GLU A 32 -10.84 -9.49 -4.65
C GLU A 32 -10.74 -8.41 -3.57
N ALA A 33 -10.69 -8.80 -2.29
CA ALA A 33 -10.42 -7.89 -1.19
C ALA A 33 -8.91 -7.80 -0.87
N ILE A 34 -8.21 -8.93 -0.72
CA ILE A 34 -6.86 -8.93 -0.12
C ILE A 34 -5.72 -9.41 -1.03
N ASP A 35 -6.01 -10.11 -2.13
CA ASP A 35 -4.99 -10.62 -3.04
C ASP A 35 -4.77 -9.66 -4.22
N TYR A 36 -4.12 -8.54 -3.93
CA TYR A 36 -3.79 -7.53 -4.94
C TYR A 36 -2.82 -8.03 -6.03
N LYS A 37 -2.14 -9.18 -5.81
CA LYS A 37 -1.21 -9.76 -6.78
C LYS A 37 -1.97 -10.52 -7.87
N THR A 38 -2.96 -11.32 -7.52
CA THR A 38 -3.74 -12.11 -8.49
C THR A 38 -5.03 -11.41 -8.93
N LYS A 39 -5.57 -10.50 -8.12
CA LYS A 39 -6.76 -9.68 -8.41
C LYS A 39 -6.40 -8.19 -8.40
N ALA A 40 -5.44 -7.78 -9.24
CA ALA A 40 -4.98 -6.38 -9.31
C ALA A 40 -6.12 -5.36 -9.58
N ASN A 41 -7.17 -5.78 -10.32
CA ASN A 41 -8.38 -4.99 -10.57
C ASN A 41 -9.57 -5.40 -9.68
N GLY A 42 -9.32 -6.13 -8.59
CA GLY A 42 -10.34 -6.63 -7.69
C GLY A 42 -11.13 -5.48 -7.07
N ASP A 43 -12.46 -5.55 -7.22
CA ASP A 43 -13.35 -4.43 -6.91
C ASP A 43 -13.78 -4.38 -5.44
N LYS A 44 -13.20 -5.23 -4.58
CA LYS A 44 -13.54 -5.35 -3.15
C LYS A 44 -12.46 -4.87 -2.19
N GLY A 45 -11.38 -4.32 -2.72
CA GLY A 45 -10.30 -3.74 -1.94
C GLY A 45 -8.91 -4.10 -2.46
N ALA A 46 -8.78 -5.12 -3.32
CA ALA A 46 -7.49 -5.57 -3.81
C ALA A 46 -6.80 -4.49 -4.67
N LYS A 47 -7.56 -3.76 -5.49
CA LYS A 47 -7.03 -2.60 -6.23
C LYS A 47 -6.47 -1.54 -5.29
N GLU A 48 -7.26 -1.09 -4.32
CA GLU A 48 -6.85 -0.08 -3.34
C GLU A 48 -5.66 -0.55 -2.48
N LEU A 49 -5.57 -1.86 -2.19
CA LEU A 49 -4.44 -2.46 -1.47
C LEU A 49 -3.16 -2.43 -2.31
N GLY A 50 -3.24 -2.74 -3.60
CA GLY A 50 -2.09 -2.65 -4.51
C GLY A 50 -1.57 -1.22 -4.68
N GLU A 51 -2.48 -0.26 -4.79
CA GLU A 51 -2.15 1.17 -4.81
C GLU A 51 -1.49 1.63 -3.50
N LEU A 52 -2.02 1.18 -2.34
CA LEU A 52 -1.40 1.45 -1.04
C LEU A 52 0.01 0.88 -0.97
N ASN A 53 0.21 -0.37 -1.42
CA ASN A 53 1.52 -1.00 -1.34
C ASN A 53 2.57 -0.25 -2.19
N THR A 54 2.18 0.21 -3.38
CA THR A 54 3.03 1.05 -4.25
C THR A 54 3.43 2.36 -3.58
N LEU A 55 2.51 3.00 -2.86
CA LEU A 55 2.80 4.21 -2.09
C LEU A 55 3.77 3.95 -0.94
N ILE A 56 3.64 2.82 -0.25
CA ILE A 56 4.54 2.44 0.84
C ILE A 56 5.95 2.10 0.32
N ASP A 57 6.06 1.38 -0.80
CA ASP A 57 7.35 1.10 -1.46
C ASP A 57 8.06 2.40 -1.84
N THR A 58 7.30 3.37 -2.37
CA THR A 58 7.81 4.69 -2.71
C THR A 58 8.30 5.44 -1.46
N LEU A 59 7.48 5.47 -0.40
CA LEU A 59 7.85 6.11 0.86
C LEU A 59 9.12 5.50 1.46
N LEU A 60 9.22 4.17 1.49
CA LEU A 60 10.39 3.45 1.99
C LEU A 60 11.63 3.75 1.14
N SER A 61 11.51 3.80 -0.19
CA SER A 61 12.61 4.17 -1.07
C SER A 61 13.13 5.58 -0.77
N PHE A 62 12.25 6.55 -0.56
CA PHE A 62 12.64 7.91 -0.17
C PHE A 62 13.30 7.96 1.21
N ALA A 63 12.76 7.25 2.19
CA ALA A 63 13.33 7.19 3.53
C ALA A 63 14.75 6.61 3.51
N ASN A 64 14.96 5.49 2.80
CA ASN A 64 16.27 4.87 2.66
C ASN A 64 17.29 5.80 1.99
N LYS A 65 16.91 6.45 0.88
CA LYS A 65 17.77 7.43 0.20
C LYS A 65 18.15 8.61 1.10
N SER A 66 17.20 9.08 1.91
CA SER A 66 17.47 10.16 2.86
C SER A 66 18.49 9.75 3.93
N VAL A 67 18.37 8.52 4.46
CA VAL A 67 19.31 8.00 5.46
C VAL A 67 20.68 7.76 4.85
N GLU A 68 20.74 7.16 3.65
CA GLU A 68 22.00 6.94 2.90
C GLU A 68 22.74 8.25 2.64
N ALA A 69 22.02 9.31 2.25
CA ALA A 69 22.61 10.63 2.03
C ALA A 69 23.23 11.21 3.31
N SER A 70 22.51 11.14 4.44
CA SER A 70 23.04 11.60 5.73
C SER A 70 24.26 10.81 6.18
N ILE A 71 24.30 9.50 5.93
CA ILE A 71 25.48 8.67 6.22
C ILE A 71 26.65 9.09 5.32
N ALA A 72 26.41 9.31 4.03
CA ALA A 72 27.45 9.73 3.10
C ALA A 72 28.09 11.06 3.53
N GLU A 73 27.30 12.03 3.97
CA GLU A 73 27.80 13.31 4.49
C GLU A 73 28.73 13.15 5.71
N LEU A 74 28.48 12.17 6.58
CA LEU A 74 29.32 11.90 7.75
C LEU A 74 30.64 11.18 7.41
N VAL A 75 30.65 10.37 6.36
CA VAL A 75 31.80 9.54 5.98
C VAL A 75 32.72 10.24 4.98
N ILE A 76 32.26 11.31 4.31
CA ILE A 76 33.14 12.16 3.50
C ILE A 76 34.19 12.81 4.43
N LYS A 77 35.43 12.33 4.31
CA LYS A 77 36.59 12.91 5.00
C LYS A 77 36.69 14.39 4.60
N PRO A 78 36.88 15.34 5.53
CA PRO A 78 36.98 16.75 5.17
C PRO A 78 38.07 16.92 4.12
N THR A 79 37.69 17.37 2.92
CA THR A 79 38.65 17.82 1.92
C THR A 79 39.27 19.12 2.43
N THR A 80 40.50 19.02 2.93
CA THR A 80 41.40 20.14 3.22
C THR A 80 41.74 20.91 1.97
#